data_AF-A0A0G1QF53-F1
#
_entry.id   AF-A0A0G1QF53-F1
#
_cell.length_a   1.000
_cell.length_b   1.000
_cell.length_c   1.000
_cell.angle_alpha   90.00
_cell.angle_beta   90.00
_cell.angle_gamma   90.00
#
_symmetry.space_group_name_H-M   'P 1'
#
loop_
_entity.id
_entity.type
_entity.pdbx_description
1 polymer ?
#
loop_
_entity_poly.entity_id
_entity_poly.type
_entity_poly.pdbx_seq_one_letter_code
_entity_poly.pdbx_strand_id
1 'polypeptide(L)'
;MAKEYWLKCDKIGPGMFPSERTFYVTDGNRRSYSGFLWEGEVDEKNRLIKVHIVMERTDGMTAFVNNPSWAFCGPSAILVTKDQLVEKEVPD
;
A
#
# COMPACT_ATOMS: atom_id res chain seq x y z
N MET A 1 9.85 6.18 18.85
CA MET A 1 9.74 5.18 17.76
C MET A 1 8.32 5.08 17.21
N ALA A 2 8.05 5.83 16.14
CA ALA A 2 6.84 5.66 15.34
C ALA A 2 6.99 4.45 14.40
N LYS A 3 5.90 3.71 14.17
CA LYS A 3 5.86 2.58 13.22
C LYS A 3 5.34 3.06 11.88
N GLU A 4 6.05 2.73 10.80
CA GLU A 4 5.57 2.89 9.44
C GLU A 4 5.19 1.55 8.83
N TYR A 5 4.08 1.55 8.09
CA TYR A 5 3.61 0.37 7.39
C TYR A 5 3.78 0.53 5.89
N TRP A 6 4.29 -0.51 5.26
CA TRP A 6 4.61 -0.54 3.85
C TRP A 6 3.91 -1.74 3.21
N LEU A 7 3.09 -1.49 2.20
CA LEU A 7 2.34 -2.50 1.48
C LEU A 7 3.18 -3.10 0.37
N LYS A 8 3.25 -4.44 0.33
CA LYS A 8 3.82 -5.19 -0.78
C LYS A 8 2.90 -5.09 -1.99
N CYS A 9 3.44 -4.60 -3.09
CA CYS A 9 2.75 -4.54 -4.38
C CYS A 9 3.26 -5.65 -5.31
N ASP A 10 2.37 -6.15 -6.17
CA ASP A 10 2.71 -7.12 -7.21
C ASP A 10 3.66 -6.49 -8.23
N LYS A 11 3.39 -5.22 -8.58
CA LYS A 11 4.20 -4.41 -9.49
C LYS A 11 4.10 -2.93 -9.12
N ILE A 12 5.20 -2.22 -9.31
CA ILE A 12 5.26 -0.75 -9.33
C ILE A 12 5.92 -0.35 -10.64
N GLY A 13 5.38 0.66 -11.31
CA GLY A 13 5.89 1.16 -12.59
C GLY A 13 5.75 2.67 -12.71
N PRO A 14 6.32 3.26 -13.78
CA PRO A 14 6.13 4.67 -14.07
C PRO A 14 4.65 4.98 -14.30
N GLY A 15 4.24 6.19 -13.90
CA GLY A 15 2.96 6.78 -14.24
C GLY A 15 2.98 7.63 -15.51
N MET A 16 1.89 8.35 -15.77
CA MET A 16 1.77 9.32 -16.85
C MET A 16 2.65 10.56 -16.58
N PHE A 17 2.83 10.94 -15.32
CA PHE A 17 3.65 12.08 -14.90
C PHE A 17 4.93 11.62 -14.19
N PRO A 18 6.04 12.40 -14.22
CA PRO A 18 7.30 12.01 -13.59
C PRO A 18 7.20 11.68 -12.09
N SER A 19 6.32 12.37 -11.36
CA SER A 19 6.05 12.17 -9.93
C SER A 19 4.95 11.12 -9.64
N GLU A 20 4.38 10.52 -10.67
CA GLU A 20 3.33 9.50 -10.55
C GLU A 20 3.93 8.09 -10.67
N ARG A 21 3.37 7.15 -9.90
CA ARG A 21 3.62 5.72 -10.05
C ARG A 21 2.34 4.96 -10.29
N THR A 22 2.38 4.01 -11.22
CA THR A 22 1.37 2.96 -11.33
C THR A 22 1.72 1.85 -10.37
N PHE A 23 0.73 1.26 -9.72
CA PHE A 23 0.94 0.10 -8.86
C PHE A 23 -0.20 -0.91 -9.00
N TYR A 24 0.16 -2.16 -8.74
CA TYR A 24 -0.75 -3.30 -8.79
C TYR A 24 -0.67 -4.04 -7.46
N VAL A 25 -1.81 -4.40 -6.90
CA VAL A 25 -1.90 -5.13 -5.64
C VAL A 25 -3.06 -6.11 -5.67
N THR A 26 -2.79 -7.32 -5.22
CA THR A 26 -3.81 -8.33 -4.95
C THR A 26 -4.18 -8.28 -3.48
N ASP A 27 -5.45 -8.09 -3.16
CA ASP A 27 -5.93 -7.94 -1.78
C ASP A 27 -6.06 -9.29 -1.05
N GLY A 28 -6.40 -9.24 0.24
CA GLY A 28 -6.60 -10.43 1.06
C GLY A 28 -7.75 -11.33 0.60
N ASN A 29 -8.66 -10.83 -0.25
CA ASN A 29 -9.72 -11.60 -0.90
C ASN A 29 -9.33 -12.10 -2.30
N ARG A 30 -8.05 -11.98 -2.68
CA ARG A 30 -7.51 -12.35 -3.99
C ARG A 30 -8.08 -11.55 -5.16
N ARG A 31 -8.52 -10.32 -4.92
CA ARG A 31 -8.92 -9.37 -5.97
C ARG A 31 -7.73 -8.50 -6.33
N SER A 32 -7.42 -8.40 -7.60
CA SER A 32 -6.36 -7.54 -8.10
C SER A 32 -6.89 -6.15 -8.39
N TYR A 33 -6.20 -5.14 -7.87
CA TYR A 33 -6.44 -3.73 -8.15
C TYR A 33 -5.22 -3.11 -8.82
N SER A 34 -5.48 -2.12 -9.65
CA SER A 34 -4.49 -1.21 -10.20
C SER A 34 -4.82 0.22 -9.75
N GLY A 35 -3.80 0.98 -9.39
CA GLY A 35 -3.94 2.36 -8.96
C GLY A 35 -2.77 3.23 -9.38
N PHE A 36 -2.93 4.52 -9.13
CA PHE A 36 -1.93 5.56 -9.32
C PHE A 36 -1.56 6.15 -7.96
N LEU A 37 -0.29 6.49 -7.78
CA LEU A 37 0.22 7.14 -6.58
C LEU A 37 0.95 8.43 -6.98
N TRP A 38 0.53 9.56 -6.42
CA TRP A 38 1.11 10.87 -6.69
C TRP A 38 1.92 11.37 -5.49
N GLU A 39 3.22 11.62 -5.68
CA GLU A 39 4.09 12.19 -4.62
C GLU A 39 4.12 11.38 -3.31
N GLY A 40 3.64 10.13 -3.33
CA GLY A 40 3.70 9.23 -2.18
C GLY A 40 5.07 8.58 -2.03
N GLU A 41 5.37 8.10 -0.81
CA GLU A 41 6.62 7.38 -0.55
C GLU A 41 6.59 5.96 -1.10
N VAL A 42 7.59 5.65 -1.93
CA VAL A 42 7.72 4.38 -2.66
C VAL A 42 9.15 3.85 -2.52
N ASP A 43 9.25 2.55 -2.24
CA ASP A 43 10.48 1.78 -2.36
C ASP A 43 10.37 0.89 -3.59
N GLU A 44 10.77 1.44 -4.75
CA GLU A 44 10.63 0.77 -6.05
C GLU A 44 11.42 -0.54 -6.12
N LYS A 45 12.59 -0.58 -5.46
CA LYS A 45 13.47 -1.76 -5.43
C LYS A 45 12.77 -2.95 -4.77
N ASN A 46 12.04 -2.70 -3.69
CA ASN A 46 11.33 -3.74 -2.94
C ASN A 46 9.85 -3.84 -3.30
N ARG A 47 9.36 -3.02 -4.23
CA ARG A 47 7.94 -2.89 -4.61
C ARG A 47 7.03 -2.62 -3.41
N LEU A 48 7.42 -1.64 -2.60
CA LEU A 48 6.64 -1.23 -1.45
C LEU A 48 6.09 0.18 -1.60
N ILE A 49 4.86 0.39 -1.13
CA ILE A 49 4.23 1.71 -1.00
C ILE A 49 3.92 1.95 0.46
N LYS A 50 4.27 3.12 0.99
CA LYS A 50 3.91 3.50 2.36
C LYS A 50 2.38 3.57 2.49
N VAL A 51 1.81 3.03 3.55
CA VAL A 51 0.37 3.01 3.79
C VAL A 51 0.04 3.28 5.25
N HIS A 52 -1.18 3.69 5.50
CA HIS A 52 -1.74 3.85 6.83
C HIS A 52 -2.72 2.70 7.08
N ILE A 53 -2.64 2.09 8.27
CA ILE A 53 -3.67 1.16 8.74
C ILE A 53 -4.88 1.99 9.19
N VAL A 54 -6.00 1.83 8.49
CA VAL A 54 -7.27 2.49 8.81
C VAL A 54 -7.99 1.74 9.93
N MET A 55 -7.98 0.41 9.86
CA MET A 55 -8.64 -0.47 10.82
C MET A 55 -8.01 -1.86 10.77
N GLU A 56 -7.58 -2.39 11.92
CA GLU A 56 -7.29 -3.82 12.07
C GLU A 56 -8.60 -4.59 12.27
N ARG A 57 -8.73 -5.77 11.66
CA ARG A 57 -9.90 -6.63 11.88
C ARG A 57 -9.73 -7.46 13.16
N THR A 58 -10.85 -7.90 13.71
CA THR A 58 -10.90 -8.71 14.94
C THR A 58 -10.26 -10.09 14.79
N ASP A 59 -10.03 -10.56 13.56
CA ASP A 59 -9.29 -11.79 13.29
C ASP A 59 -7.78 -11.66 13.57
N GLY A 60 -7.27 -10.44 13.78
CA GLY A 60 -5.87 -10.15 14.06
C GLY A 60 -4.92 -10.40 12.88
N MET A 61 -5.43 -10.90 11.76
CA MET A 61 -4.67 -11.38 10.61
C MET A 61 -4.84 -10.49 9.37
N THR A 62 -5.87 -9.64 9.36
CA THR A 62 -6.15 -8.72 8.26
C THR A 62 -6.36 -7.28 8.71
N ALA A 63 -6.13 -6.33 7.82
CA ALA A 63 -6.30 -4.90 8.06
C ALA A 63 -6.77 -4.17 6.80
N PHE A 64 -7.53 -3.09 6.97
CA PHE A 64 -7.79 -2.14 5.89
C PHE A 64 -6.68 -1.09 5.86
N VAL A 65 -6.10 -0.88 4.68
CA VAL A 65 -5.03 0.11 4.48
C VAL A 65 -5.38 1.13 3.42
N ASN A 66 -4.87 2.35 3.61
CA ASN A 66 -5.07 3.50 2.73
C ASN A 66 -3.76 4.27 2.53
N ASN A 67 -3.63 5.00 1.43
CA ASN A 67 -2.65 6.06 1.26
C ASN A 67 -3.38 7.30 0.69
N PRO A 68 -3.33 8.48 1.34
CA PRO A 68 -4.04 9.67 0.84
C PRO A 68 -3.55 10.15 -0.54
N SER A 69 -2.34 9.77 -0.94
CA SER A 69 -1.73 10.08 -2.22
C SER A 69 -2.09 9.11 -3.34
N TRP A 70 -2.85 8.03 -3.06
CA TRP A 70 -3.24 7.08 -4.10
C TRP A 70 -4.65 7.31 -4.64
N ALA A 71 -4.88 6.83 -5.86
CA ALA A 71 -6.18 6.75 -6.49
C ALA A 71 -6.34 5.36 -7.12
N PHE A 72 -7.36 4.62 -6.69
CA PHE A 72 -7.76 3.36 -7.33
C PHE A 72 -8.91 3.57 -8.31
N CYS A 73 -8.97 2.74 -9.35
CA CYS A 73 -10.25 2.40 -9.98
C CYS A 73 -10.98 1.37 -9.08
N GLY A 74 -11.46 1.79 -7.91
CA GLY A 74 -12.01 0.86 -6.92
C GLY A 74 -12.21 1.46 -5.52
N PRO A 75 -12.07 0.67 -4.45
CA PRO A 75 -12.28 1.13 -3.08
C PRO A 75 -11.16 2.08 -2.62
N SER A 76 -11.48 3.03 -1.76
CA SER A 76 -10.50 3.99 -1.20
C SER A 76 -9.52 3.35 -0.22
N ALA A 77 -9.88 2.22 0.37
CA ALA A 77 -9.02 1.38 1.21
C ALA A 77 -9.16 -0.08 0.78
N ILE A 78 -8.08 -0.84 0.89
CA ILE A 78 -8.05 -2.26 0.52
C ILE A 78 -7.82 -3.13 1.75
N LEU A 79 -8.46 -4.30 1.76
CA LEU A 79 -8.25 -5.31 2.80
C LEU A 79 -6.99 -6.10 2.49
N VAL A 80 -6.03 -6.13 3.38
CA VAL A 80 -4.77 -6.87 3.20
C VAL A 80 -4.54 -7.82 4.37
N THR A 81 -3.80 -8.90 4.13
CA THR A 81 -3.30 -9.79 5.19
C THR A 81 -2.00 -9.23 5.78
N LYS A 82 -1.70 -9.54 7.04
CA LYS A 82 -0.51 -8.99 7.72
C LYS A 82 0.81 -9.35 7.05
N ASP A 83 0.91 -10.47 6.35
CA ASP A 83 2.10 -10.86 5.58
C ASP A 83 2.32 -10.01 4.32
N GLN A 84 1.31 -9.25 3.88
CA GLN A 84 1.44 -8.26 2.81
C GLN A 84 2.00 -6.92 3.31
N LEU A 85 2.13 -6.73 4.62
CA LEU A 85 2.68 -5.53 5.22
C LEU A 85 4.14 -5.76 5.66
N VAL A 86 4.93 -4.71 5.57
CA VAL A 86 6.27 -4.60 6.14
C VAL A 86 6.24 -3.45 7.13
N GLU A 87 6.58 -3.75 8.38
CA GLU A 87 6.76 -2.73 9.42
C GLU A 87 8.20 -2.22 9.36
N LYS A 88 8.38 -0.90 9.33
CA LYS A 88 9.70 -0.25 9.42
C LYS A 88 9.69 0.67 10.65
N GLU A 89 10.75 0.57 11.45
CA GLU A 89 10.99 1.50 12.56
C GLU A 89 11.58 2.80 12.01
N VAL A 90 11.03 3.93 12.42
CA VAL A 90 11.57 5.26 12.08
C VAL A 90 12.48 5.70 13.24
N PRO A 91 13.77 6.00 12.96
CA PRO A 91 14.64 6.63 13.95
C PRO A 91 14.06 7.99 14.37
N ASP A 92 14.01 8.24 15.67
CA ASP A 92 13.51 9.52 16.24
C ASP A 92 14.39 10.72 15.82
#